data_AF-A0A7C1M6J3-F1
#
_entry.id   AF-A0A7C1M6J3-F1
#
_cell.length_a   1.000
_cell.length_b   1.000
_cell.length_c   1.000
_cell.angle_alpha   90.00
_cell.angle_beta   90.00
_cell.angle_gamma   90.00
#
_symmetry.space_group_name_H-M   'P 1'
#
loop_
_entity.id
_entity.type
_entity.pdbx_description
1 polymer ?
#
loop_
_entity_poly.entity_id
_entity_poly.type
_entity_poly.pdbx_seq_one_letter_code
_entity_poly.pdbx_strand_id
1 'polypeptide(L)'
;MTDLQFNPDGHQYLLNNRPVPSVTQVLEPYTGLEYVDRELLRRAAEFGTHVHEACHLFNLDRLNSDALDPALAPYVTAWAQFLEDTGAVVLQSEFRVASEQLGYAGTLDTIVFWGKSNRLIDIKSTAGVPRTTGPQTAAYTQAYREQTGESIRDRYCAHLKPDGKYDLHKLSDPRDWDIFKAALMLCKWHKRG
;
A
#
# COMPACT_ATOMS: atom_id res chain seq x y z
N MET A 1 8.83 -14.21 17.99
CA MET A 1 8.90 -13.81 16.56
C MET A 1 7.51 -13.93 16.02
N THR A 2 7.01 -12.88 15.39
CA THR A 2 5.70 -12.86 14.73
C THR A 2 5.75 -13.74 13.48
N ASP A 3 4.90 -14.77 13.42
CA ASP A 3 4.74 -15.57 12.20
C ASP A 3 3.61 -14.99 11.35
N LEU A 4 3.96 -14.43 10.19
CA LEU A 4 3.03 -13.82 9.25
C LEU A 4 3.11 -14.54 7.91
N GLN A 5 2.00 -15.19 7.53
CA GLN A 5 1.85 -15.88 6.26
C GLN A 5 0.83 -15.13 5.41
N PHE A 6 1.11 -15.04 4.10
CA PHE A 6 0.20 -14.46 3.13
C PHE A 6 -0.13 -15.50 2.06
N ASN A 7 -1.41 -15.77 1.88
CA ASN A 7 -1.92 -16.53 0.77
C ASN A 7 -2.39 -15.55 -0.32
N PRO A 8 -1.71 -15.47 -1.47
CA PRO A 8 -2.16 -14.64 -2.58
C PRO A 8 -3.51 -15.12 -3.13
N ASP A 9 -3.76 -16.43 -3.09
CA ASP A 9 -5.03 -17.04 -3.50
C ASP A 9 -6.10 -16.69 -2.45
N GLY A 10 -6.93 -15.70 -2.79
CA GLY A 10 -7.98 -15.18 -1.90
C GLY A 10 -7.54 -14.03 -0.98
N HIS A 11 -6.31 -13.51 -1.14
CA HIS A 11 -5.80 -12.34 -0.40
C HIS A 11 -5.96 -12.48 1.13
N GLN A 12 -5.39 -13.54 1.70
CA GLN A 12 -5.56 -13.88 3.12
C GLN A 12 -4.25 -13.77 3.89
N TYR A 13 -4.32 -13.19 5.09
CA TYR A 13 -3.20 -13.14 6.02
C TYR A 13 -3.49 -14.03 7.23
N LEU A 14 -2.50 -14.86 7.61
CA LEU A 14 -2.49 -15.63 8.84
C LEU A 14 -1.40 -15.06 9.75
N LEU A 15 -1.82 -14.54 10.91
CA LEU A 15 -0.93 -14.05 11.96
C LEU A 15 -0.92 -15.07 13.09
N ASN A 16 0.23 -15.71 13.32
CA ASN A 16 0.38 -16.80 14.28
C ASN A 16 -0.69 -17.89 14.07
N ASN A 17 -0.85 -18.33 12.81
CA ASN A 17 -1.86 -19.28 12.32
C ASN A 17 -3.34 -18.86 12.52
N ARG A 18 -3.62 -17.59 12.82
CA ARG A 18 -4.98 -17.06 12.93
C ARG A 18 -5.30 -16.11 11.79
N PRO A 19 -6.45 -16.25 11.10
CA PRO A 19 -6.83 -15.30 10.07
C PRO A 19 -7.03 -13.91 10.66
N VAL A 20 -6.41 -12.91 10.05
CA VAL A 20 -6.57 -11.49 10.38
C VAL A 20 -7.00 -10.72 9.12
N PRO A 21 -7.81 -9.66 9.25
CA PRO A 21 -8.16 -8.84 8.10
C PRO A 21 -6.93 -8.11 7.55
N SER A 22 -6.86 -7.96 6.23
CA SER A 22 -5.90 -7.05 5.62
C SER A 22 -6.28 -5.58 5.85
N VAL A 23 -5.32 -4.67 5.81
CA VAL A 23 -5.58 -3.21 5.89
C VAL A 23 -6.58 -2.77 4.81
N THR A 24 -6.48 -3.30 3.59
CA THR A 24 -7.39 -2.98 2.49
C THR A 24 -8.80 -3.51 2.75
N GLN A 25 -8.96 -4.74 3.25
CA GLN A 25 -10.27 -5.29 3.65
C GLN A 25 -10.95 -4.49 4.75
N VAL A 26 -10.17 -3.95 5.71
CA VAL A 26 -10.69 -3.08 6.77
C VAL A 26 -11.30 -1.79 6.19
N LEU A 27 -10.70 -1.26 5.12
CA LEU A 27 -11.05 0.03 4.54
C LEU A 27 -11.98 -0.05 3.32
N GLU A 28 -12.20 -1.25 2.78
CA GLU A 28 -13.02 -1.51 1.59
C GLU A 28 -14.41 -0.84 1.64
N PRO A 29 -15.17 -0.88 2.77
CA PRO A 29 -16.48 -0.23 2.84
C PRO A 29 -16.46 1.30 2.69
N TYR A 30 -15.29 1.93 2.81
CA TYR A 30 -15.15 3.39 2.82
C TYR A 30 -14.49 3.93 1.55
N THR A 31 -14.38 3.10 0.52
CA THR A 31 -13.81 3.48 -0.78
C THR A 31 -14.74 4.36 -1.61
N GLY A 32 -16.05 4.34 -1.33
CA GLY A 32 -17.06 5.08 -2.10
C GLY A 32 -17.33 4.50 -3.50
N LEU A 33 -16.93 3.25 -3.74
CA LEU A 33 -17.02 2.58 -5.05
C LEU A 33 -18.28 1.73 -5.22
N GLU A 34 -19.26 1.85 -4.32
CA GLU A 34 -20.46 1.01 -4.25
C GLU A 34 -21.29 0.99 -5.55
N TYR A 35 -21.24 2.09 -6.33
CA TYR A 35 -22.01 2.26 -7.57
C TYR A 35 -21.18 2.06 -8.84
N VAL A 36 -19.90 1.71 -8.72
CA VAL A 36 -19.03 1.46 -9.89
C VAL A 36 -19.23 0.03 -10.37
N ASP A 37 -19.21 -0.17 -11.68
CA ASP A 37 -19.31 -1.49 -12.29
C ASP A 37 -18.25 -2.46 -11.73
N ARG A 38 -18.68 -3.66 -11.32
CA ARG A 38 -17.83 -4.63 -10.63
C ARG A 38 -16.69 -5.16 -11.51
N GLU A 39 -16.95 -5.36 -12.80
CA GLU A 39 -15.93 -5.84 -13.72
C GLU A 39 -14.90 -4.75 -14.02
N LEU A 40 -15.35 -3.49 -14.13
CA LEU A 40 -14.46 -2.34 -14.21
C LEU A 40 -13.56 -2.22 -12.97
N LEU A 41 -14.14 -2.37 -11.77
CA LEU A 41 -13.36 -2.37 -10.52
C LEU A 41 -12.34 -3.51 -10.47
N ARG A 42 -12.74 -4.71 -10.89
CA ARG A 42 -11.85 -5.88 -10.92
C ARG A 42 -10.67 -5.64 -11.85
N ARG A 43 -10.91 -5.14 -13.07
CA ARG A 43 -9.85 -4.80 -14.04
C ARG A 43 -8.94 -3.68 -13.54
N ALA A 44 -9.51 -2.66 -12.90
CA ALA A 44 -8.73 -1.57 -12.33
C ALA A 44 -7.84 -2.04 -11.16
N ALA A 45 -8.36 -2.92 -10.30
CA ALA A 45 -7.60 -3.52 -9.21
C ALA A 45 -6.47 -4.41 -9.74
N GLU A 46 -6.75 -5.25 -10.74
CA GLU A 46 -5.77 -6.11 -11.41
C GLU A 46 -4.66 -5.30 -12.08
N PHE A 47 -5.02 -4.24 -12.80
CA PHE A 47 -4.06 -3.30 -13.37
C PHE A 47 -3.20 -2.65 -12.29
N GLY A 48 -3.82 -2.21 -11.18
CA GLY A 48 -3.11 -1.70 -10.01
C GLY A 48 -2.09 -2.70 -9.48
N THR A 49 -2.48 -3.96 -9.26
CA THR A 49 -1.56 -5.02 -8.82
C THR A 49 -0.37 -5.18 -9.75
N HIS A 50 -0.57 -5.15 -11.07
CA HIS A 50 0.53 -5.23 -12.04
C HIS A 50 1.44 -3.99 -12.01
N VAL A 51 0.91 -2.79 -11.75
CA VAL A 51 1.73 -1.58 -11.55
C VAL A 51 2.62 -1.73 -10.31
N HIS A 52 2.07 -2.21 -9.18
CA HIS A 52 2.85 -2.43 -7.97
C HIS A 52 3.95 -3.47 -8.18
N GLU A 53 3.64 -4.60 -8.82
CA GLU A 53 4.62 -5.63 -9.15
C GLU A 53 5.73 -5.11 -10.07
N ALA A 54 5.38 -4.33 -11.10
CA ALA A 54 6.38 -3.73 -11.99
C ALA A 54 7.31 -2.75 -11.25
N CYS A 55 6.76 -1.91 -10.37
CA CYS A 55 7.55 -1.03 -9.50
C CYS A 55 8.39 -1.82 -8.49
N HIS A 56 7.89 -2.92 -7.95
CA HIS A 56 8.63 -3.81 -7.06
C HIS A 56 9.83 -4.43 -7.77
N LEU A 57 9.62 -5.02 -8.96
CA LEU A 57 10.69 -5.58 -9.78
C LEU A 57 11.70 -4.51 -10.19
N PHE A 58 11.26 -3.28 -10.47
CA PHE A 58 12.14 -2.14 -10.71
C PHE A 58 13.02 -1.86 -9.49
N ASN A 59 12.44 -1.79 -8.29
CA ASN A 59 13.17 -1.54 -7.04
C ASN A 59 14.21 -2.63 -6.72
N LEU A 60 14.03 -3.84 -7.24
CA LEU A 60 14.96 -4.96 -7.08
C LEU A 60 16.01 -5.08 -8.19
N ASP A 61 16.03 -4.14 -9.16
CA ASP A 61 16.81 -4.23 -10.39
C ASP A 61 16.55 -5.53 -11.18
N ARG A 62 15.31 -6.02 -11.14
CA ARG A 62 14.87 -7.29 -11.77
C ARG A 62 13.82 -7.09 -12.86
N LEU A 63 13.40 -5.86 -13.12
CA LEU A 63 12.42 -5.57 -14.16
C LEU A 63 13.01 -5.81 -15.56
N ASN A 64 12.43 -6.75 -16.30
CA ASN A 64 12.73 -6.92 -17.71
C ASN A 64 11.89 -5.94 -18.54
N SER A 65 12.52 -4.84 -18.95
CA SER A 65 11.83 -3.78 -19.72
C SER A 65 11.32 -4.25 -21.09
N ASP A 66 11.99 -5.22 -21.72
CA ASP A 66 11.58 -5.74 -23.04
C ASP A 66 10.33 -6.63 -22.97
N ALA A 67 10.06 -7.20 -21.79
CA ALA A 67 8.90 -8.05 -21.54
C ALA A 67 7.76 -7.33 -20.80
N LEU A 68 7.95 -6.06 -20.45
CA LEU A 68 6.96 -5.26 -19.74
C LEU A 68 5.79 -4.92 -20.67
N ASP A 69 4.55 -5.10 -20.19
CA ASP A 69 3.37 -4.63 -20.90
C ASP A 69 3.49 -3.11 -21.15
N PRO A 70 3.38 -2.64 -22.41
CA PRO A 70 3.46 -1.22 -22.74
C PRO A 70 2.49 -0.32 -21.94
N ALA A 71 1.37 -0.86 -21.47
CA ALA A 71 0.42 -0.13 -20.62
C ALA A 71 0.96 0.17 -19.22
N LEU A 72 1.92 -0.61 -18.71
CA LEU A 72 2.54 -0.43 -17.40
C LEU A 72 3.77 0.49 -17.46
N ALA A 73 4.43 0.59 -18.62
CA ALA A 73 5.67 1.33 -18.78
C ALA A 73 5.61 2.81 -18.34
N PRO A 74 4.53 3.59 -18.60
CA PRO A 74 4.42 4.96 -18.10
C PRO A 74 4.42 5.03 -16.57
N TYR A 75 3.83 4.05 -15.89
CA TYR A 75 3.76 4.04 -14.42
C TYR A 75 5.12 3.73 -13.80
N VAL A 76 5.87 2.79 -14.36
CA VAL A 76 7.26 2.53 -13.95
C VAL A 76 8.13 3.76 -14.19
N THR A 77 7.96 4.43 -15.34
CA THR A 77 8.67 5.68 -15.66
C THR A 77 8.38 6.77 -14.63
N ALA A 78 7.10 6.96 -14.27
CA ALA A 78 6.68 7.91 -13.26
C ALA A 78 7.28 7.61 -11.87
N TRP A 79 7.37 6.32 -11.51
CA TRP A 79 8.01 5.88 -10.27
C TRP A 79 9.52 6.14 -10.27
N ALA A 80 10.21 5.82 -11.36
CA ALA A 80 11.63 6.10 -11.53
C ALA A 80 11.92 7.61 -11.45
N GLN A 81 11.09 8.45 -12.08
CA GLN A 81 11.20 9.91 -12.00
C GLN A 81 11.05 10.41 -10.58
N PHE A 82 10.12 9.87 -9.77
CA PHE A 82 10.00 10.22 -8.36
C PHE A 82 11.28 9.94 -7.57
N LEU A 83 11.91 8.78 -7.78
CA LEU A 83 13.15 8.42 -7.10
C LEU A 83 14.30 9.35 -7.51
N GLU A 84 14.40 9.67 -8.80
CA GLU A 84 15.39 10.60 -9.35
C GLU A 84 15.21 12.03 -8.79
N ASP A 85 14.00 12.58 -8.88
CA ASP A 85 13.67 13.96 -8.47
C ASP A 85 13.91 14.19 -6.99
N THR A 86 13.67 13.17 -6.16
CA THR A 86 13.78 13.28 -4.69
C THR A 86 15.12 12.78 -4.14
N GLY A 87 15.87 12.01 -4.91
CA GLY A 87 17.02 11.24 -4.43
C GLY A 87 16.65 10.20 -3.36
N ALA A 88 15.40 9.73 -3.36
CA ALA A 88 14.94 8.73 -2.41
C ALA A 88 15.58 7.36 -2.70
N VAL A 89 15.98 6.66 -1.65
CA VAL A 89 16.53 5.30 -1.73
C VAL A 89 15.53 4.32 -1.15
N VAL A 90 15.14 3.30 -1.91
CA VAL A 90 14.20 2.27 -1.44
C VAL A 90 14.90 1.38 -0.41
N LEU A 91 14.31 1.28 0.78
CA LEU A 91 14.77 0.40 1.86
C LEU A 91 13.99 -0.91 1.92
N GLN A 92 12.68 -0.83 1.65
CA GLN A 92 11.75 -1.95 1.64
C GLN A 92 10.78 -1.76 0.47
N SER A 93 10.38 -2.86 -0.16
CA SER A 93 9.35 -2.87 -1.22
C SER A 93 8.52 -4.14 -1.13
N GLU A 94 7.20 -4.04 -1.29
CA GLU A 94 6.23 -5.13 -1.09
C GLU A 94 6.46 -5.85 0.25
N PHE A 95 6.59 -5.06 1.32
CA PHE A 95 6.98 -5.55 2.63
C PHE A 95 5.77 -5.89 3.49
N ARG A 96 5.71 -7.14 3.97
CA ARG A 96 4.60 -7.63 4.79
C ARG A 96 4.75 -7.18 6.24
N VAL A 97 3.69 -6.58 6.76
CA VAL A 97 3.61 -6.08 8.13
C VAL A 97 2.37 -6.62 8.85
N ALA A 98 2.47 -6.79 10.16
CA ALA A 98 1.32 -7.08 11.01
C ALA A 98 1.37 -6.31 12.32
N SER A 99 0.19 -6.03 12.87
CA SER A 99 0.05 -5.66 14.27
C SER A 99 -0.52 -6.87 15.02
N GLU A 100 0.28 -7.48 15.88
CA GLU A 100 -0.20 -8.52 16.79
C GLU A 100 -1.14 -7.94 17.83
N GLN A 101 -0.80 -6.75 18.35
CA GLN A 101 -1.60 -6.08 19.37
C GLN A 101 -3.03 -5.82 18.89
N LEU A 102 -3.19 -5.38 17.64
CA LEU A 102 -4.49 -5.04 17.07
C LEU A 102 -5.01 -6.09 16.09
N GLY A 103 -4.29 -7.16 15.82
CA GLY A 103 -4.73 -8.29 14.98
C GLY A 103 -5.20 -7.88 13.59
N TYR A 104 -4.31 -7.24 12.81
CA TYR A 104 -4.47 -6.98 11.38
C TYR A 104 -3.11 -7.11 10.68
N ALA A 105 -3.11 -7.25 9.35
CA ALA A 105 -1.89 -7.34 8.57
C ALA A 105 -2.03 -6.65 7.20
N GLY A 106 -0.95 -6.57 6.45
CA GLY A 106 -0.98 -6.16 5.05
C GLY A 106 0.40 -6.11 4.44
N THR A 107 0.46 -5.67 3.19
CA THR A 107 1.72 -5.45 2.46
C THR A 107 1.78 -3.97 2.14
N LEU A 108 2.82 -3.30 2.63
CA LEU A 108 3.09 -1.91 2.27
C LEU A 108 3.93 -1.87 1.00
N ASP A 109 3.68 -0.86 0.17
CA ASP A 109 4.32 -0.78 -1.15
C ASP A 109 5.81 -0.50 -1.03
N THR A 110 6.18 0.54 -0.27
CA THR A 110 7.60 0.90 -0.08
C THR A 110 7.87 1.78 1.13
N ILE A 111 9.02 1.49 1.78
CA ILE A 111 9.71 2.41 2.67
C ILE A 111 10.92 2.96 1.93
N VAL A 112 11.07 4.29 1.94
CA VAL A 112 12.22 4.98 1.36
C VAL A 112 12.98 5.79 2.41
N PHE A 113 14.29 5.91 2.23
CA PHE A 113 15.12 6.89 2.89
C PHE A 113 15.24 8.13 2.00
N TRP A 114 14.69 9.25 2.48
CA TRP A 114 14.71 10.52 1.77
C TRP A 114 14.94 11.63 2.79
N GLY A 115 15.76 12.64 2.50
CA GLY A 115 15.94 13.79 3.40
C GLY A 115 16.24 13.42 4.86
N LYS A 116 17.13 12.43 5.09
CA LYS A 116 17.57 11.92 6.41
C LYS A 116 16.51 11.21 7.27
N SER A 117 15.41 10.73 6.71
CA SER A 117 14.42 9.98 7.49
C SER A 117 13.64 8.98 6.65
N ASN A 118 13.18 7.90 7.29
CA ASN A 118 12.31 6.91 6.67
C ASN A 118 10.94 7.50 6.37
N ARG A 119 10.40 7.21 5.19
CA ARG A 119 9.08 7.61 4.74
C ARG A 119 8.37 6.42 4.13
N LEU A 120 7.07 6.34 4.36
CA LEU A 120 6.21 5.39 3.68
C LEU A 120 5.66 6.04 2.42
N ILE A 121 5.87 5.40 1.27
CA ILE A 121 5.26 5.81 0.02
C ILE A 121 4.24 4.74 -0.39
N ASP A 122 3.01 5.16 -0.61
CA ASP A 122 1.92 4.31 -1.12
C ASP A 122 1.74 4.63 -2.60
N ILE A 123 1.90 3.63 -3.45
CA ILE A 123 1.80 3.76 -4.90
C ILE A 123 0.32 3.67 -5.28
N LYS A 124 -0.11 4.57 -6.18
CA LYS A 124 -1.47 4.56 -6.74
C LYS A 124 -1.44 4.84 -8.23
N SER A 125 -2.14 4.00 -8.99
CA SER A 125 -2.40 4.17 -10.43
C SER A 125 -3.88 4.48 -10.74
N THR A 126 -4.66 4.84 -9.71
CA THR A 126 -6.10 5.10 -9.81
C THR A 126 -6.42 6.43 -10.51
N ALA A 127 -7.66 6.67 -10.90
CA ALA A 127 -8.07 7.95 -11.50
C ALA A 127 -7.92 9.16 -10.55
N GLY A 128 -7.97 8.92 -9.24
CA GLY A 128 -7.69 9.89 -8.19
C GLY A 128 -7.28 9.18 -6.91
N VAL A 129 -6.62 9.89 -6.00
CA VAL A 129 -6.15 9.33 -4.72
C VAL A 129 -7.35 9.04 -3.80
N PRO A 130 -7.60 7.78 -3.41
CA PRO A 130 -8.69 7.44 -2.50
C PRO A 130 -8.49 8.08 -1.12
N ARG A 131 -9.56 8.52 -0.47
CA ARG A 131 -9.50 9.05 0.90
C ARG A 131 -8.97 8.02 1.92
N THR A 132 -9.19 6.73 1.64
CA THR A 132 -8.69 5.61 2.45
C THR A 132 -7.17 5.49 2.45
N THR A 133 -6.45 6.14 1.52
CA THR A 133 -4.98 6.11 1.45
C THR A 133 -4.32 6.67 2.72
N GLY A 134 -4.92 7.68 3.34
CA GLY A 134 -4.49 8.20 4.64
C GLY A 134 -4.59 7.11 5.72
N PRO A 135 -5.79 6.63 6.09
CA PRO A 135 -5.95 5.57 7.08
C PRO A 135 -5.14 4.30 6.79
N GLN A 136 -5.01 3.89 5.52
CA GLN A 136 -4.20 2.75 5.08
C GLN A 136 -2.73 2.90 5.50
N THR A 137 -2.11 4.01 5.11
CA THR A 137 -0.68 4.24 5.39
C THR A 137 -0.41 4.49 6.88
N ALA A 138 -1.39 4.98 7.65
CA ALA A 138 -1.29 5.08 9.10
C ALA A 138 -1.25 3.68 9.75
N ALA A 139 -2.08 2.75 9.27
CA ALA A 139 -2.06 1.35 9.73
C ALA A 139 -0.72 0.68 9.43
N TYR A 140 -0.21 0.82 8.21
CA TYR A 140 1.10 0.28 7.85
C TYR A 140 2.23 0.90 8.69
N THR A 141 2.17 2.20 8.99
CA THR A 141 3.16 2.85 9.85
C THR A 141 3.18 2.25 11.26
N GLN A 142 2.01 2.02 11.84
CA GLN A 142 1.91 1.40 13.16
C GLN A 142 2.43 -0.05 13.16
N ALA A 143 2.00 -0.86 12.19
CA ALA A 143 2.43 -2.25 12.07
C ALA A 143 3.93 -2.38 11.78
N TYR A 144 4.47 -1.52 10.90
CA TYR A 144 5.91 -1.48 10.61
C TYR A 144 6.73 -1.16 11.86
N ARG A 145 6.30 -0.17 12.65
CA ARG A 145 6.96 0.19 13.91
C ARG A 145 6.90 -0.95 14.93
N GLU A 146 5.76 -1.62 15.05
CA GLU A 146 5.59 -2.78 15.96
C GLU A 146 6.56 -3.92 15.59
N GLN A 147 6.73 -4.17 14.29
CA GLN A 147 7.55 -5.28 13.79
C GLN A 147 9.05 -4.99 13.76
N THR A 148 9.46 -3.74 13.46
CA THR A 148 10.87 -3.37 13.23
C THR A 148 11.48 -2.50 14.32
N GLY A 149 10.66 -1.81 15.11
CA GLY A 149 11.09 -0.76 16.03
C GLY A 149 11.44 0.57 15.36
N GLU A 150 11.44 0.64 14.03
CA GLU A 150 11.78 1.85 13.28
C GLU A 150 10.60 2.82 13.20
N SER A 151 10.91 4.12 13.12
CA SER A 151 9.90 5.18 12.98
C SER A 151 9.82 5.69 11.54
N ILE A 152 8.60 5.94 11.08
CA ILE A 152 8.32 6.59 9.81
C ILE A 152 7.99 8.04 10.09
N ARG A 153 8.74 8.96 9.48
CA ARG A 153 8.59 10.41 9.72
C ARG A 153 7.35 10.98 9.05
N ASP A 154 7.17 10.67 7.77
CA ASP A 154 6.11 11.19 6.93
C ASP A 154 5.57 10.06 6.02
N ARG A 155 4.31 10.19 5.62
CA ARG A 155 3.63 9.28 4.69
C ARG A 155 3.24 10.07 3.44
N TYR A 156 3.39 9.45 2.28
CA TYR A 156 3.01 10.03 1.00
C TYR A 156 2.27 9.03 0.13
N CYS A 157 1.44 9.54 -0.76
CA CYS A 157 0.94 8.81 -1.92
C CYS A 157 1.71 9.28 -3.16
N ALA A 158 2.37 8.35 -3.86
CA ALA A 158 2.89 8.57 -5.21
C ALA A 158 1.79 8.18 -6.21
N HIS A 159 1.08 9.18 -6.71
CA HIS A 159 0.02 8.99 -7.70
C HIS A 159 0.63 8.98 -9.09
N LEU A 160 0.87 7.78 -9.61
CA LEU A 160 1.46 7.50 -10.92
C LEU A 160 0.41 7.65 -12.02
N LYS A 161 0.77 8.31 -13.12
CA LYS A 161 -0.16 8.67 -14.21
C LYS A 161 0.21 7.99 -15.53
N PRO A 162 -0.78 7.77 -16.42
CA PRO A 162 -0.55 7.15 -17.73
C PRO A 162 0.30 7.99 -18.69
N ASP A 163 0.56 9.27 -18.37
CA ASP A 163 1.42 10.16 -19.16
C ASP A 163 2.90 10.11 -18.73
N GLY A 164 3.27 9.20 -17.84
CA GLY A 164 4.64 9.04 -17.35
C GLY A 164 5.02 9.99 -16.22
N LYS A 165 4.07 10.78 -15.71
CA LYS A 165 4.29 11.71 -14.59
C LYS A 165 3.74 11.16 -13.28
N TYR A 166 4.14 11.78 -12.17
CA TYR A 166 3.58 11.50 -10.86
C TYR A 166 3.14 12.78 -10.16
N ASP A 167 2.13 12.67 -9.28
CA ASP A 167 1.88 13.66 -8.22
C ASP A 167 2.27 13.05 -6.87
N LEU A 168 2.88 13.85 -6.00
CA LEU A 168 3.22 13.44 -4.64
C LEU A 168 2.27 14.11 -3.64
N HIS A 169 1.44 13.32 -2.99
CA HIS A 169 0.48 13.82 -2.00
C HIS A 169 0.96 13.49 -0.59
N LYS A 170 1.19 14.51 0.23
CA LYS A 170 1.50 14.31 1.65
C LYS A 170 0.24 13.86 2.41
N LEU A 171 0.35 12.78 3.17
CA LEU A 171 -0.73 12.20 3.97
C LEU A 171 -0.53 12.57 5.44
N SER A 172 -1.06 13.73 5.84
CA SER A 172 -0.79 14.34 7.15
C SER A 172 -2.03 14.58 8.02
N ASP A 173 -3.17 13.98 7.69
CA ASP A 173 -4.36 14.11 8.56
C ASP A 173 -4.08 13.38 9.90
N PRO A 174 -4.07 14.10 11.04
CA PRO A 174 -3.78 13.48 12.33
C PRO A 174 -4.83 12.44 12.74
N ARG A 175 -6.00 12.43 12.10
CA ARG A 175 -7.10 11.50 12.39
C ARG A 175 -6.98 10.17 11.64
N ASP A 176 -6.07 10.04 10.67
CA ASP A 176 -5.95 8.84 9.84
C ASP A 176 -5.86 7.55 10.67
N TRP A 177 -5.08 7.58 11.75
CA TRP A 177 -4.93 6.43 12.64
C TRP A 177 -6.21 6.09 13.42
N ASP A 178 -6.90 7.11 13.94
CA ASP A 178 -8.16 6.92 14.66
C ASP A 178 -9.27 6.41 13.74
N ILE A 179 -9.30 6.91 12.50
CA ILE A 179 -10.22 6.43 11.45
C ILE A 179 -9.96 4.95 11.16
N PHE A 180 -8.70 4.54 10.96
CA PHE A 180 -8.38 3.14 10.73
C PHE A 180 -8.78 2.26 11.91
N LYS A 181 -8.48 2.65 13.15
CA LYS A 181 -8.89 1.88 14.35
C LYS A 181 -10.41 1.72 14.43
N ALA A 182 -11.18 2.77 14.14
CA ALA A 182 -12.63 2.69 14.11
C ALA A 182 -13.13 1.71 13.04
N ALA A 183 -12.58 1.79 11.83
CA ALA A 183 -12.88 0.85 10.75
C ALA A 183 -12.54 -0.60 11.13
N LEU A 184 -11.37 -0.83 11.74
CA LEU A 184 -10.95 -2.15 12.20
C LEU A 184 -11.90 -2.72 13.26
N MET A 185 -12.34 -1.89 14.19
CA MET A 185 -13.31 -2.27 15.21
C MET A 185 -14.65 -2.72 14.59
N LEU A 186 -15.15 -1.96 13.61
CA LEU A 186 -16.37 -2.31 12.88
C LEU A 186 -16.21 -3.59 12.05
N CYS A 187 -15.09 -3.74 11.34
CA CYS A 187 -14.75 -4.94 10.59
C CYS A 187 -14.74 -6.19 11.49
N LYS A 188 -14.11 -6.10 12.66
CA LYS A 188 -14.08 -7.19 13.65
C LYS A 188 -15.43 -7.49 14.27
N TRP A 189 -16.24 -6.47 14.53
CA TRP A 189 -17.60 -6.65 15.04
C TRP A 189 -18.47 -7.38 14.01
N HIS A 190 -18.41 -6.98 12.74
CA HIS A 190 -19.17 -7.62 11.66
C HIS A 190 -18.80 -9.10 11.46
N LYS A 191 -17.51 -9.46 11.53
CA LYS A 191 -17.05 -10.86 11.38
C LYS A 191 -17.42 -11.79 12.54
N ARG A 192 -17.94 -11.26 13.67
CA ARG A 192 -18.33 -12.05 14.85
C ARG A 192 -19.81 -12.43 14.85
N GLY A 193 -20.64 -11.76 14.05
CA GLY A 193 -22.07 -12.08 13.86
C GLY A 193 -22.27 -13.03 12.70
#